data_AF-A0A8X6LQ34-F1
#
_entry.id   AF-A0A8X6LQ34-F1
#
_cell.length_a   1.000
_cell.length_b   1.000
_cell.length_c   1.000
_cell.angle_alpha   90.00
_cell.angle_beta   90.00
_cell.angle_gamma   90.00
#
_symmetry.space_group_name_H-M   'P 1'
#
loop_
_entity.id
_entity.type
_entity.pdbx_description
1 polymer ?
#
loop_
_entity_poly.entity_id
_entity_poly.type
_entity_poly.pdbx_seq_one_letter_code
_entity_poly.pdbx_strand_id
1 'polypeptide(L)'
;MDKLASSNFVNLLPFRDNDGCLVITIKMEKWDPDDINVQVLFCLATAVVSCLENYPAFQICGIRVIFDAKNYSLKHLRSLVPRYIPLIAKALRNCLPVRFKSIHVVNEANIFHHVWSILKIVLSEKIKSRIFFHGHNMQDVHKFIPKEVLTYEYAGDCTSYNGGVIKEVDKIYDRFSMMIKTFFSKNCA
;
A
#
# COMPACT_ATOMS: atom_id res chain seq x y z
N MET A 1 16.29 1.51 -3.06
CA MET A 1 14.96 2.11 -2.85
C MET A 1 14.57 2.96 -4.04
N ASP A 2 15.53 3.71 -4.60
CA ASP A 2 15.39 4.62 -5.76
C ASP A 2 14.73 3.95 -6.98
N LYS A 3 15.01 2.67 -7.22
CA LYS A 3 14.35 1.88 -8.27
C LYS A 3 12.83 1.75 -8.04
N LEU A 4 12.39 1.45 -6.81
CA LEU A 4 10.95 1.38 -6.49
C LEU A 4 10.30 2.75 -6.50
N ALA A 5 10.97 3.75 -5.92
CA ALA A 5 10.50 5.12 -5.91
C ALA A 5 10.25 5.60 -7.35
N SER A 6 11.21 5.40 -8.25
CA SER A 6 11.13 5.79 -9.66
C SER A 6 10.18 4.93 -10.51
N SER A 7 9.73 3.77 -10.01
CA SER A 7 8.92 2.82 -10.77
C SER A 7 7.41 3.02 -10.64
N ASN A 8 6.96 4.04 -9.90
CA ASN A 8 5.55 4.24 -9.53
C ASN A 8 4.95 3.03 -8.77
N PHE A 9 5.77 2.36 -7.95
CA PHE A 9 5.34 1.23 -7.12
C PHE A 9 4.27 1.65 -6.10
N VAL A 10 4.45 2.80 -5.44
CA VAL A 10 3.41 3.46 -4.63
C VAL A 10 3.06 4.79 -5.28
N ASN A 11 1.76 5.07 -5.44
CA ASN A 11 1.28 6.35 -5.94
C ASN A 11 0.27 7.00 -5.01
N LEU A 12 0.33 8.32 -4.89
CA LEU A 12 -0.61 9.17 -4.16
C LEU A 12 -1.49 9.88 -5.18
N LEU A 13 -2.75 9.46 -5.35
CA LEU A 13 -3.62 10.10 -6.33
C LEU A 13 -3.88 11.56 -5.95
N PRO A 14 -4.01 12.46 -6.93
CA PRO A 14 -3.98 13.90 -6.70
C PRO A 14 -5.28 14.39 -6.03
N PHE A 15 -6.40 13.72 -6.31
CA PHE A 15 -7.70 14.07 -5.78
C PHE A 15 -8.04 13.24 -4.54
N ARG A 16 -8.85 13.84 -3.66
CA ARG A 16 -9.49 13.16 -2.53
C ARG A 16 -10.84 12.64 -2.96
N ASP A 17 -11.31 11.58 -2.32
CA ASP A 17 -12.69 11.10 -2.52
C ASP A 17 -13.73 12.00 -1.82
N ASN A 18 -15.00 11.60 -1.93
CA ASN A 18 -16.13 12.32 -1.32
C ASN A 18 -16.05 12.39 0.22
N ASP A 19 -15.32 11.48 0.85
CA ASP A 19 -15.07 11.47 2.31
C ASP A 19 -13.81 12.27 2.68
N GLY A 20 -13.16 12.93 1.72
CA GLY A 20 -11.89 13.61 1.90
C GLY A 20 -10.69 12.68 2.08
N CYS A 21 -10.85 11.37 1.82
CA CYS A 21 -9.80 10.38 1.96
C CYS A 21 -8.79 10.49 0.83
N LEU A 22 -7.52 10.31 1.18
CA LEU A 22 -6.44 10.17 0.21
C LEU A 22 -6.47 8.76 -0.39
N VAL A 23 -6.37 8.66 -1.71
CA VAL A 23 -6.29 7.38 -2.42
C VAL A 23 -4.83 7.05 -2.73
N ILE A 24 -4.38 5.89 -2.25
CA ILE A 24 -3.03 5.38 -2.48
C ILE A 24 -3.12 4.14 -3.35
N THR A 25 -2.29 4.01 -4.38
CA THR A 25 -2.17 2.78 -5.18
C THR A 25 -0.84 2.11 -4.91
N ILE A 26 -0.84 0.78 -4.84
CA ILE A 26 0.36 -0.06 -4.66
C ILE A 26 0.36 -1.08 -5.79
N LYS A 27 1.36 -1.04 -6.66
CA LYS A 27 1.46 -1.88 -7.86
C LYS A 27 2.48 -2.99 -7.69
N MET A 28 2.00 -4.21 -7.48
CA MET A 28 2.89 -5.35 -7.21
C MET A 28 3.73 -5.75 -8.41
N GLU A 29 3.27 -5.50 -9.65
CA GLU A 29 4.06 -5.75 -10.86
C GLU A 29 5.39 -4.97 -10.92
N LYS A 30 5.55 -3.90 -10.12
CA LYS A 30 6.76 -3.08 -10.08
C LYS A 30 7.80 -3.58 -9.07
N TRP A 31 7.45 -4.57 -8.25
CA TRP A 31 8.36 -5.14 -7.28
C TRP A 31 8.87 -6.50 -7.76
N ASP A 32 10.19 -6.64 -7.84
CA ASP A 32 10.84 -7.94 -8.00
C ASP A 32 11.47 -8.37 -6.66
N PRO A 33 10.98 -9.45 -6.02
CA PRO A 33 11.54 -9.96 -4.76
C PRO A 33 13.00 -10.44 -4.78
N ASP A 34 13.55 -10.79 -5.95
CA ASP A 34 14.96 -11.21 -6.05
C ASP A 34 15.91 -10.01 -6.13
N ASP A 35 15.42 -8.88 -6.64
CA ASP A 35 16.18 -7.65 -6.77
C ASP A 35 16.01 -6.75 -5.53
N ILE A 36 14.80 -6.70 -4.97
CA ILE A 36 14.45 -5.76 -3.90
C ILE A 36 13.84 -6.53 -2.73
N ASN A 37 14.51 -6.45 -1.58
CA ASN A 37 14.06 -7.09 -0.37
C ASN A 37 12.72 -6.50 0.11
N VAL A 38 11.82 -7.37 0.60
CA VAL A 38 10.53 -7.01 1.19
C VAL A 38 10.62 -5.95 2.29
N GLN A 39 11.73 -5.87 3.02
CA GLN A 39 11.95 -4.82 4.02
C GLN A 39 11.89 -3.42 3.39
N VAL A 40 12.44 -3.24 2.18
CA VAL A 40 12.42 -1.96 1.47
C VAL A 40 10.99 -1.50 1.19
N LEU A 41 10.05 -2.43 0.98
CA LEU A 41 8.63 -2.11 0.81
C LEU A 41 8.02 -1.58 2.11
N PHE A 42 8.32 -2.23 3.24
CA PHE A 42 7.89 -1.74 4.55
C PHE A 42 8.49 -0.37 4.87
N CYS A 43 9.76 -0.15 4.52
CA CYS A 43 10.41 1.15 4.63
C CYS A 43 9.67 2.22 3.83
N LEU A 44 9.37 1.92 2.56
CA LEU A 44 8.69 2.84 1.66
C LEU A 44 7.27 3.15 2.13
N ALA A 45 6.50 2.13 2.52
CA ALA A 45 5.15 2.31 3.07
C ALA A 45 5.16 3.16 4.34
N THR A 46 6.12 2.92 5.25
CA THR A 46 6.29 3.71 6.48
C THR A 46 6.69 5.15 6.16
N ALA A 47 7.63 5.35 5.23
CA ALA A 47 8.06 6.68 4.80
C ALA A 47 6.89 7.49 4.22
N VAL A 48 6.08 6.89 3.34
CA VAL A 48 4.89 7.52 2.78
C VAL A 48 3.92 7.94 3.89
N VAL A 49 3.62 7.07 4.85
CA VAL A 49 2.74 7.41 5.97
C VAL A 49 3.32 8.55 6.81
N SER A 50 4.62 8.55 7.08
CA SER A 50 5.27 9.61 7.86
C SER A 50 5.37 10.94 7.13
N CYS A 51 5.43 10.96 5.79
CA CYS A 51 5.29 12.19 5.01
C CYS A 51 3.89 12.79 5.24
N LEU A 52 2.87 11.93 5.22
CA LEU A 52 1.47 12.32 5.29
C LEU A 52 1.00 12.68 6.71
N GLU A 53 1.72 12.22 7.74
CA GLU A 53 1.40 12.47 9.14
C GLU A 53 1.32 13.97 9.47
N ASN A 54 2.09 14.82 8.78
CA ASN A 54 2.07 16.27 9.01
C ASN A 54 0.82 16.98 8.45
N TYR A 55 -0.05 16.28 7.72
CA TYR A 55 -1.25 16.86 7.13
C TYR A 55 -2.49 16.50 7.98
N PRO A 56 -3.12 17.46 8.69
CA PRO A 56 -4.25 17.16 9.58
C PRO A 56 -5.43 16.47 8.87
N ALA A 57 -5.70 16.85 7.62
CA ALA A 57 -6.73 16.23 6.80
C ALA A 57 -6.50 14.72 6.60
N PHE A 58 -5.23 14.28 6.48
CA PHE A 58 -4.90 12.85 6.37
C PHE A 58 -5.23 12.09 7.65
N GLN A 59 -4.93 12.67 8.83
CA GLN A 59 -5.21 12.02 10.11
C GLN A 59 -6.72 11.88 10.37
N ILE A 60 -7.50 12.88 9.96
CA ILE A 60 -8.96 12.93 10.17
C ILE A 60 -9.69 12.05 9.15
N CYS A 61 -9.44 12.27 7.86
CA CYS A 61 -10.16 11.60 6.78
C CYS A 61 -9.63 10.18 6.55
N GLY A 62 -8.33 9.95 6.73
CA GLY A 62 -7.71 8.64 6.48
C GLY A 62 -7.45 8.35 5.01
N ILE A 63 -7.24 7.07 4.70
CA ILE A 63 -6.85 6.61 3.37
C ILE A 63 -7.71 5.48 2.83
N ARG A 64 -7.77 5.41 1.50
CA ARG A 64 -8.20 4.24 0.76
C ARG A 64 -7.02 3.71 -0.03
N VAL A 65 -6.77 2.41 0.05
CA VAL A 65 -5.65 1.76 -0.65
C VAL A 65 -6.20 0.94 -1.80
N ILE A 66 -5.63 1.08 -2.99
CA ILE A 66 -5.80 0.15 -4.10
C ILE A 66 -4.53 -0.69 -4.19
N PHE A 67 -4.65 -1.96 -3.82
CA PHE A 67 -3.58 -2.93 -3.92
C PHE A 67 -3.75 -3.70 -5.24
N ASP A 68 -2.95 -3.33 -6.24
CA ASP A 68 -2.96 -3.93 -7.56
C ASP A 68 -2.05 -5.17 -7.58
N ALA A 69 -2.69 -6.33 -7.50
CA ALA A 69 -2.06 -7.64 -7.45
C ALA A 69 -1.76 -8.22 -8.84
N LYS A 70 -1.80 -7.39 -9.90
CA LYS A 70 -1.37 -7.78 -11.24
C LYS A 70 0.05 -8.34 -11.21
N ASN A 71 0.26 -9.49 -11.87
CA ASN A 71 1.51 -10.25 -11.87
C ASN A 71 2.01 -10.68 -10.48
N TYR A 72 1.16 -10.67 -9.46
CA TYR A 72 1.47 -11.29 -8.18
C TYR A 72 1.67 -12.80 -8.38
N SER A 73 2.74 -13.35 -7.78
CA SER A 73 3.22 -14.69 -8.08
C SER A 73 3.69 -15.40 -6.80
N LEU A 74 3.96 -16.69 -6.90
CA LEU A 74 4.49 -17.48 -5.78
C LEU A 74 5.83 -16.95 -5.25
N LYS A 75 6.60 -16.24 -6.07
CA LYS A 75 7.84 -15.58 -5.66
C LYS A 75 7.56 -14.48 -4.63
N HIS A 76 6.60 -13.60 -4.93
CA HIS A 76 6.13 -12.57 -4.00
C HIS A 76 5.57 -13.18 -2.71
N LEU A 77 4.78 -14.24 -2.86
CA LEU A 77 4.20 -14.97 -1.74
C LEU A 77 5.26 -15.51 -0.77
N ARG A 78 6.27 -16.21 -1.30
CA ARG A 78 7.36 -16.82 -0.51
C ARG A 78 8.16 -15.76 0.25
N SER A 79 8.37 -14.59 -0.35
CA SER A 79 9.07 -13.48 0.29
C SER A 79 8.24 -12.80 1.40
N LEU A 80 6.90 -12.83 1.33
CA LEU A 80 6.01 -12.20 2.29
C LEU A 80 5.57 -13.12 3.44
N VAL A 81 5.08 -14.31 3.11
CA VAL A 81 4.17 -15.05 4.00
C VAL A 81 4.82 -15.74 5.21
N PRO A 82 5.99 -16.39 5.12
CA PRO A 82 6.55 -17.12 6.25
C PRO A 82 7.00 -16.23 7.42
N ARG A 83 7.53 -15.04 7.13
CA ARG A 83 8.20 -14.18 8.13
C ARG A 83 7.44 -12.88 8.44
N TYR A 84 6.67 -12.35 7.50
CA TYR A 84 6.17 -10.98 7.60
C TYR A 84 4.66 -10.87 7.80
N ILE A 85 3.87 -11.95 7.78
CA ILE A 85 2.44 -11.89 8.09
C ILE A 85 2.14 -11.23 9.45
N PRO A 86 2.82 -11.57 10.55
CA PRO A 86 2.60 -10.90 11.83
C PRO A 86 2.91 -9.40 11.77
N LEU A 87 3.93 -9.01 10.99
CA LEU A 87 4.32 -7.62 10.80
C LEU A 87 3.26 -6.85 9.98
N ILE A 88 2.79 -7.41 8.88
CA ILE A 88 1.70 -6.86 8.05
C ILE A 88 0.45 -6.68 8.90
N ALA A 89 0.08 -7.69 9.68
CA ALA A 89 -1.09 -7.63 10.55
C ALA A 89 -0.96 -6.60 11.68
N LYS A 90 0.26 -6.36 12.19
CA LYS A 90 0.54 -5.28 13.15
C LYS A 90 0.45 -3.91 12.49
N ALA A 91 1.04 -3.75 11.31
CA ALA A 91 1.00 -2.52 10.51
C ALA A 91 -0.44 -2.09 10.17
N LEU A 92 -1.29 -3.03 9.77
CA LEU A 92 -2.69 -2.76 9.43
C LEU A 92 -3.58 -2.40 10.64
N ARG A 93 -3.17 -2.75 11.86
CA ARG A 93 -3.96 -2.48 13.07
C ARG A 93 -3.61 -1.13 13.67
N ASN A 94 -2.45 -1.03 14.31
CA ASN A 94 -2.15 0.07 15.25
C ASN A 94 -0.70 0.57 15.17
N CYS A 95 0.15 0.02 14.30
CA CYS A 95 1.58 0.40 14.29
C CYS A 95 1.89 1.61 13.41
N LEU A 96 0.99 2.00 12.50
CA LEU A 96 1.14 3.18 11.66
C LEU A 96 0.10 4.22 12.07
N PRO A 97 0.46 5.53 12.12
CA PRO A 97 -0.46 6.62 12.44
C PRO A 97 -1.38 6.93 11.25
N VAL A 98 -2.07 5.89 10.76
CA VAL A 98 -2.90 5.95 9.56
C VAL A 98 -4.25 5.30 9.80
N ARG A 99 -5.29 5.96 9.31
CA ARG A 99 -6.66 5.44 9.36
C ARG A 99 -7.01 4.80 8.02
N PHE A 100 -6.90 3.48 7.92
CA PHE A 100 -7.41 2.74 6.77
C PHE A 100 -8.93 2.79 6.73
N LYS A 101 -9.52 3.43 5.73
CA LYS A 101 -10.98 3.44 5.48
C LYS A 101 -11.40 2.21 4.69
N SER A 102 -10.67 1.90 3.63
CA SER A 102 -10.82 0.68 2.85
C SER A 102 -9.52 0.29 2.16
N ILE A 103 -9.39 -1.00 1.84
CA ILE A 103 -8.30 -1.59 1.07
C ILE A 103 -8.97 -2.41 -0.04
N HIS A 104 -8.72 -2.04 -1.28
CA HIS A 104 -9.29 -2.62 -2.49
C HIS A 104 -8.22 -3.44 -3.17
N VAL A 105 -8.36 -4.76 -3.15
CA VAL A 105 -7.49 -5.66 -3.89
C VAL A 105 -8.07 -5.85 -5.28
N VAL A 106 -7.26 -5.55 -6.30
CA VAL A 106 -7.64 -5.65 -7.71
C VAL A 106 -6.61 -6.48 -8.47
N ASN A 107 -7.00 -7.06 -9.60
CA ASN A 107 -6.18 -7.95 -10.42
C ASN A 107 -5.59 -9.14 -9.66
N GLU A 108 -6.22 -9.60 -8.59
CA GLU A 108 -5.74 -10.74 -7.83
C GLU A 108 -5.99 -12.07 -8.56
N ALA A 109 -4.97 -12.92 -8.54
CA ALA A 109 -5.10 -14.32 -8.94
C ALA A 109 -5.64 -15.17 -7.77
N ASN A 110 -6.16 -16.36 -8.07
CA ASN A 110 -6.73 -17.28 -7.08
C ASN A 110 -5.79 -17.59 -5.89
N ILE A 111 -4.47 -17.57 -6.13
CA ILE A 111 -3.46 -17.76 -5.08
C ILE A 111 -3.61 -16.75 -3.92
N PHE A 112 -4.11 -15.55 -4.19
CA PHE A 112 -4.27 -14.49 -3.19
C PHE A 112 -5.37 -14.82 -2.16
N HIS A 113 -6.35 -15.64 -2.51
CA HIS A 113 -7.35 -16.11 -1.55
C HIS A 113 -6.74 -17.00 -0.46
N HIS A 114 -5.68 -17.76 -0.77
CA HIS A 114 -4.93 -18.52 0.23
C HIS A 114 -4.12 -17.59 1.15
N VAL A 115 -3.56 -16.50 0.62
CA VAL A 115 -2.91 -15.47 1.46
C VAL A 115 -3.92 -14.86 2.42
N TRP A 116 -5.09 -14.54 1.88
CA TRP A 116 -6.17 -13.96 2.65
C TRP A 116 -6.66 -14.89 3.76
N SER A 117 -6.76 -16.19 3.53
CA SER A 117 -7.17 -17.14 4.57
C SER A 117 -6.21 -17.14 5.76
N ILE A 118 -4.91 -16.99 5.53
CA ILE A 118 -3.89 -16.89 6.58
C ILE A 118 -3.99 -15.51 7.28
N LEU A 119 -4.11 -14.42 6.52
CA LEU A 119 -4.23 -13.07 7.08
C LEU A 119 -5.49 -12.92 7.96
N LYS A 120 -6.60 -13.56 7.62
CA LYS A 120 -7.84 -13.52 8.41
C LYS A 120 -7.67 -14.01 9.85
N ILE A 121 -6.72 -14.89 10.13
CA ILE A 121 -6.46 -15.42 11.47
C ILE A 121 -5.85 -14.34 12.37
N VAL A 122 -5.01 -13.47 11.80
CA VAL A 122 -4.22 -12.48 12.55
C VAL A 122 -4.82 -11.07 12.52
N LEU A 123 -5.73 -10.79 11.59
CA LEU A 123 -6.39 -9.49 11.46
C LEU A 123 -7.61 -9.38 12.40
N SER A 124 -7.93 -8.16 12.83
CA SER A 124 -9.16 -7.89 13.58
C SER A 124 -10.37 -7.81 12.64
N GLU A 125 -11.58 -8.06 13.16
CA GLU A 125 -12.82 -7.93 12.37
C GLU A 125 -12.97 -6.56 11.70
N LYS A 126 -12.55 -5.50 12.41
CA LYS A 126 -12.55 -4.13 11.89
C LYS A 126 -11.67 -3.95 10.63
N ILE A 127 -10.54 -4.64 10.53
CA ILE A 127 -9.69 -4.58 9.33
C ILE A 127 -10.22 -5.53 8.26
N LYS A 128 -10.68 -6.73 8.64
CA LYS A 128 -11.30 -7.67 7.70
C LYS A 128 -12.47 -7.05 6.94
N SER A 129 -13.34 -6.31 7.63
CA SER A 129 -14.48 -5.62 7.03
C SER A 129 -14.12 -4.43 6.13
N ARG A 130 -12.84 -4.05 6.08
CA ARG A 130 -12.33 -2.96 5.24
C ARG A 130 -11.55 -3.46 4.02
N ILE A 131 -11.35 -4.77 3.88
CA ILE A 131 -10.64 -5.36 2.76
C ILE A 131 -11.67 -5.93 1.77
N PHE A 132 -11.62 -5.42 0.54
CA PHE A 132 -12.52 -5.78 -0.56
C PHE A 132 -11.72 -6.37 -1.70
N PHE A 133 -12.25 -7.41 -2.34
CA PHE A 133 -11.64 -8.12 -3.46
C PHE A 133 -12.51 -7.89 -4.69
N HIS A 134 -11.91 -7.42 -5.79
CA HIS A 134 -12.64 -7.01 -6.99
C HIS A 134 -12.30 -7.88 -8.22
N GLY A 135 -11.33 -8.79 -8.10
CA GLY A 135 -10.82 -9.58 -9.23
C GLY A 135 -10.41 -8.67 -10.38
N HIS A 136 -10.93 -8.95 -11.56
CA HIS A 136 -10.69 -8.14 -12.76
C HIS A 136 -11.76 -7.06 -13.02
N ASN A 137 -12.76 -6.91 -12.14
CA ASN A 137 -13.82 -5.93 -12.32
C ASN A 137 -13.49 -4.59 -11.64
N MET A 138 -12.76 -3.72 -12.35
CA MET A 138 -12.39 -2.40 -11.83
C MET A 138 -13.58 -1.50 -11.54
N GLN A 139 -14.72 -1.70 -12.21
CA GLN A 139 -15.90 -0.89 -11.99
C GLN A 139 -16.49 -1.07 -10.59
N ASP A 140 -16.23 -2.21 -9.96
CA ASP A 140 -16.69 -2.49 -8.58
C ASP A 140 -16.03 -1.56 -7.56
N VAL A 141 -14.83 -1.04 -7.85
CA VAL A 141 -14.14 -0.04 -7.03
C VAL A 141 -14.93 1.27 -6.96
N HIS A 142 -15.72 1.60 -7.99
CA HIS A 142 -16.53 2.83 -8.02
C HIS A 142 -17.64 2.89 -6.96
N LYS A 143 -17.98 1.74 -6.36
CA LYS A 143 -18.88 1.71 -5.20
C LYS A 143 -18.28 2.40 -3.97
N PHE A 144 -16.96 2.56 -3.95
CA PHE A 144 -16.20 3.08 -2.81
C PHE A 144 -15.41 4.34 -3.14
N ILE A 145 -14.92 4.48 -4.37
CA ILE A 145 -14.08 5.60 -4.81
C ILE A 145 -14.65 6.19 -6.10
N PRO A 146 -14.97 7.51 -6.14
CA PRO A 146 -15.49 8.16 -7.33
C PRO A 146 -14.52 8.04 -8.53
N LYS A 147 -15.07 7.97 -9.73
CA LYS A 147 -14.32 7.74 -10.98
C LYS A 147 -13.37 8.89 -11.27
N GLU A 148 -13.77 10.10 -10.90
CA GLU A 148 -13.06 11.36 -11.08
C GLU A 148 -11.74 11.38 -10.29
N VAL A 149 -11.63 10.55 -9.24
CA VAL A 149 -10.43 10.41 -8.41
C VAL A 149 -9.47 9.36 -8.97
N LEU A 150 -10.00 8.35 -9.65
CA LEU A 150 -9.25 7.20 -10.14
C LEU A 150 -8.61 7.47 -11.49
N THR A 151 -7.45 6.86 -11.73
CA THR A 151 -6.82 6.87 -13.04
C THR A 151 -7.52 5.91 -14.01
N TYR A 152 -7.27 6.07 -15.32
CA TYR A 152 -7.83 5.21 -16.36
C TYR A 152 -7.52 3.72 -16.14
N GLU A 153 -6.37 3.40 -15.53
CA GLU A 153 -5.95 2.03 -15.20
C GLU A 153 -6.91 1.34 -14.22
N TYR A 154 -7.63 2.12 -13.40
CA TYR A 154 -8.63 1.66 -12.44
C TYR A 154 -10.05 2.10 -12.86
N ALA A 155 -10.28 2.21 -14.17
CA ALA A 155 -11.54 2.61 -14.80
C ALA A 155 -12.03 4.03 -14.40
N GLY A 156 -11.13 4.93 -14.04
CA GLY A 156 -11.45 6.32 -13.71
C GLY A 156 -11.19 7.33 -14.81
N ASP A 157 -11.59 8.58 -14.54
CA ASP A 157 -11.55 9.70 -15.48
C ASP A 157 -10.31 10.60 -15.29
N CYS A 158 -9.50 10.36 -14.25
CA CYS A 158 -8.31 11.16 -13.97
C CYS A 158 -7.15 10.80 -14.94
N THR A 159 -6.93 11.62 -15.95
CA THR A 159 -5.95 11.38 -17.03
C THR A 159 -4.54 11.93 -16.75
N SER A 160 -4.36 12.82 -15.76
CA SER A 160 -3.15 13.66 -15.65
C SER A 160 -2.18 13.32 -14.50
N TYR A 161 -2.16 12.07 -14.01
CA TYR A 161 -1.31 11.71 -12.88
C TYR A 161 0.02 11.04 -13.29
N ASN A 162 1.12 11.77 -13.17
CA ASN A 162 2.49 11.26 -13.33
C ASN A 162 3.16 11.01 -11.97
N GLY A 163 2.71 9.97 -11.25
CA GLY A 163 3.53 9.18 -10.30
C GLY A 163 4.24 9.87 -9.12
N GLY A 164 3.98 11.15 -8.87
CA GLY A 164 4.90 12.01 -8.12
C GLY A 164 4.89 11.89 -6.60
N VAL A 165 4.97 10.68 -6.02
CA VAL A 165 5.27 10.48 -4.59
C VAL A 165 6.73 10.83 -4.27
N ILE A 166 7.59 10.69 -5.29
CA ILE A 166 9.05 10.68 -5.20
C ILE A 166 9.62 11.96 -4.59
N LYS A 167 9.13 13.15 -4.97
CA LYS A 167 9.76 14.42 -4.57
C LYS A 167 9.65 14.73 -3.07
N GLU A 168 8.62 14.24 -2.40
CA GLU A 168 8.45 14.42 -0.95
C GLU A 168 9.08 13.27 -0.16
N VAL A 169 8.99 12.04 -0.66
CA VAL A 169 9.61 10.86 -0.04
C VAL A 169 11.13 10.92 -0.09
N ASP A 170 11.73 11.41 -1.18
CA ASP A 170 13.20 11.53 -1.31
C ASP A 170 13.80 12.45 -0.25
N LYS A 171 13.11 13.53 0.13
CA LYS A 171 13.56 14.45 1.19
C LYS A 171 13.57 13.78 2.58
N ILE A 172 12.72 12.77 2.76
CA ILE A 172 12.52 12.06 4.02
C ILE A 172 13.31 10.74 4.04
N TYR A 173 13.76 10.27 2.88
CA TYR A 173 14.49 9.03 2.70
C TYR A 173 15.75 8.94 3.56
N ASP A 174 16.60 9.96 3.56
CA ASP A 174 17.86 9.94 4.33
C ASP A 174 17.60 9.76 5.84
N ARG A 175 16.56 10.42 6.36
CA ARG A 175 16.15 10.32 7.76
C ARG A 175 15.64 8.91 8.10
N PHE A 176 14.83 8.29 7.23
CA PHE A 176 14.26 6.96 7.49
C PHE A 176 15.25 5.83 7.22
N SER A 177 16.11 5.94 6.21
CA SER A 177 17.23 5.03 5.94
C SER A 177 18.08 4.84 7.19
N MET A 178 18.41 5.94 7.88
CA MET A 178 19.17 5.90 9.13
C MET A 178 18.38 5.22 10.25
N MET A 179 17.13 5.61 10.47
CA MET A 179 16.27 5.01 11.51
C MET A 179 16.10 3.49 11.34
N ILE A 180 15.94 3.03 10.10
CA ILE A 180 15.75 1.62 9.76
C ILE A 180 17.04 0.84 9.95
N LYS A 181 18.19 1.37 9.49
CA LYS A 181 19.50 0.77 9.76
C LYS A 181 19.75 0.64 11.27
N THR A 182 19.39 1.64 12.06
CA THR A 182 19.58 1.64 13.53
C THR A 182 18.57 0.74 14.26
N PHE A 183 17.31 0.68 13.82
CA PHE A 183 16.28 -0.15 14.45
C PHE A 183 16.50 -1.64 14.19
N PHE A 184 16.91 -2.01 12.98
CA PHE A 184 17.18 -3.42 12.64
C PHE A 184 18.55 -3.89 13.13
N SER A 185 19.58 -3.03 13.22
CA SER A 185 20.86 -3.43 13.82
C SER A 185 20.77 -3.71 15.32
N LYS A 186 19.83 -3.07 16.03
CA LYS A 186 19.64 -3.22 17.48
C LYS A 186 18.62 -4.29 17.89
N ASN A 187 17.72 -4.72 17.01
CA ASN A 187 16.62 -5.63 17.35
C ASN A 187 16.59 -6.94 16.54
N CYS A 188 17.63 -7.22 15.74
CA CYS A 188 17.78 -8.49 15.00
C CYS A 188 19.16 -9.13 15.22
N ALA A 189 19.81 -8.84 16.35
CA ALA A 189 20.93 -9.63 16.88
C ALA A 189 20.43 -10.55 18.00
#